data_AF-A0A661SGR6-F1
#
_entry.id   AF-A0A661SGR6-F1
#
_cell.length_a   1.000
_cell.length_b   1.000
_cell.length_c   1.000
_cell.angle_alpha   90.00
_cell.angle_beta   90.00
_cell.angle_gamma   90.00
#
_symmetry.space_group_name_H-M   'P 1'
#
loop_
_entity.id
_entity.type
_entity.pdbx_description
1 polymer ?
#
loop_
_entity_poly.entity_id
_entity_poly.type
_entity_poly.pdbx_seq_one_letter_code
_entity_poly.pdbx_strand_id
1 'polypeptide(L)'
;MCVSHARYRRIPVQVCHQGCPHKQGNDLKIIIFKNDRKLRSHAVKHFLNLTEEWKGKNLSDQIAALENLGCPFFESGCTPDRPPCNKCSLFGRCTQEISKVEAMYIEALERMLHESGDIPRYACFHSRTENNPVFRSVPEQKFTVKASLLNGDVYNLSTCYHITGISNMKELCDSEVRDIRGEAHPGAIMWCDELRWGLSKEAGHEKKKKRSRKPIKKVRRHRGGGKSFRKLLEGMDEDI
;
A
#
# COMPACT_ATOMS: atom_id res chain seq x y z
N MET A 1 7.91 -0.96 -25.46
CA MET A 1 6.67 -0.16 -25.62
C MET A 1 6.70 0.95 -24.59
N CYS A 2 6.40 2.20 -24.97
CA CYS A 2 6.31 3.32 -24.04
C CYS A 2 4.91 3.33 -23.43
N VAL A 3 4.78 3.15 -22.11
CA VAL A 3 3.47 3.20 -21.43
C VAL A 3 3.14 4.67 -21.16
N SER A 4 2.20 5.23 -21.92
CA SER A 4 1.70 6.58 -21.68
C SER A 4 0.59 6.54 -20.63
N HIS A 5 0.89 7.01 -19.42
CA HIS A 5 -0.09 7.18 -18.35
C HIS A 5 0.37 8.28 -17.38
N ALA A 6 -0.51 9.22 -17.02
CA ALA A 6 -0.15 10.40 -16.20
C ALA A 6 0.49 10.04 -14.84
N ARG A 7 0.05 8.94 -14.24
CA ARG A 7 0.56 8.39 -12.97
C ARG A 7 1.62 7.30 -13.13
N TYR A 8 2.26 7.22 -14.29
CA TYR A 8 3.41 6.34 -14.48
C TYR A 8 4.63 6.92 -13.77
N ARG A 9 5.34 6.07 -13.03
CA ARG A 9 6.57 6.40 -12.31
C ARG A 9 7.61 5.31 -12.52
N ARG A 10 8.88 5.73 -12.52
CA ARG A 10 10.04 4.85 -12.42
C ARG A 10 10.63 5.10 -11.04
N ILE A 11 10.57 4.08 -10.20
CA ILE A 11 11.07 4.16 -8.83
C ILE A 11 12.39 3.40 -8.79
N PRO A 12 13.53 4.06 -8.51
CA PRO A 12 14.80 3.37 -8.32
C PRO A 12 14.65 2.33 -7.20
N VAL A 13 15.14 1.13 -7.44
CA VAL A 13 15.13 0.03 -6.46
C VAL A 13 16.54 -0.52 -6.29
N GLN A 14 16.94 -0.71 -5.04
CA GLN A 14 18.18 -1.43 -4.76
C GLN A 14 18.10 -2.87 -5.28
N VAL A 15 19.12 -3.27 -6.04
CA VAL A 15 19.22 -4.61 -6.60
C VAL A 15 19.58 -5.60 -5.50
N CYS A 16 18.82 -6.68 -5.38
CA CYS A 16 19.16 -7.78 -4.50
C CYS A 16 20.22 -8.71 -5.06
N HIS A 17 20.96 -9.35 -4.16
CA HIS A 17 21.99 -10.33 -4.47
C HIS A 17 21.42 -11.69 -4.94
N GLN A 18 20.16 -12.02 -4.64
CA GLN A 18 19.49 -13.26 -5.05
C GLN A 18 18.26 -12.97 -5.91
N GLY A 19 18.39 -13.21 -7.23
CA GLY A 19 17.25 -13.32 -8.15
C GLY A 19 16.22 -12.20 -8.06
N CYS A 20 16.62 -10.96 -8.39
CA CYS A 20 15.70 -9.83 -8.41
C CYS A 20 14.53 -10.11 -9.37
N PRO A 21 13.26 -9.98 -8.93
CA PRO A 21 12.11 -10.09 -9.84
C PRO A 21 12.15 -9.04 -10.96
N HIS A 22 12.87 -7.93 -10.74
CA HIS A 22 13.17 -6.91 -11.73
C HIS A 22 14.34 -7.39 -12.61
N LYS A 23 14.05 -8.32 -13.51
CA LYS A 23 15.07 -8.93 -14.39
C LYS A 23 15.79 -7.95 -15.34
N GLN A 24 15.36 -6.70 -15.43
CA GLN A 24 15.77 -5.76 -16.49
C GLN A 24 16.31 -4.40 -16.01
N GLY A 25 16.55 -4.18 -14.71
CA GLY A 25 17.24 -2.96 -14.29
C GLY A 25 17.03 -2.52 -12.85
N ASN A 26 17.52 -1.32 -12.57
CA ASN A 26 17.53 -0.67 -11.26
C ASN A 26 16.22 0.07 -10.94
N ASP A 27 15.17 -0.08 -11.75
CA ASP A 27 13.91 0.65 -11.58
C ASP A 27 12.70 -0.28 -11.57
N LEU A 28 11.80 -0.03 -10.61
CA LEU A 28 10.43 -0.52 -10.62
C LEU A 28 9.57 0.41 -11.48
N LYS A 29 9.02 -0.12 -12.58
CA LYS A 29 8.07 0.58 -13.44
C LYS A 29 6.66 0.38 -12.88
N ILE A 30 6.02 1.47 -12.46
CA ILE A 30 4.73 1.38 -11.76
C ILE A 30 3.75 2.45 -12.24
N ILE A 31 2.48 2.10 -12.31
CA ILE A 31 1.36 3.03 -12.41
C ILE A 31 0.70 3.10 -11.04
N ILE A 32 0.65 4.29 -10.45
CA ILE A 32 -0.05 4.53 -9.20
C ILE A 32 -1.54 4.62 -9.50
N PHE A 33 -2.33 3.66 -9.01
CA PHE A 33 -3.77 3.53 -9.25
C PHE A 33 -4.17 3.78 -10.71
N LYS A 34 -4.09 2.79 -11.60
CA LYS A 34 -4.57 2.93 -12.99
C LYS A 34 -6.06 3.35 -13.09
N ASN A 35 -6.87 3.01 -12.09
CA ASN A 35 -8.31 3.29 -12.07
C ASN A 35 -8.63 4.51 -11.19
N ASP A 36 -9.10 5.59 -11.81
CA ASP A 36 -9.44 6.85 -11.12
C ASP A 36 -10.50 6.67 -10.03
N ARG A 37 -11.52 5.83 -10.28
CA ARG A 37 -12.58 5.58 -9.30
C ARG A 37 -12.04 4.89 -8.06
N LYS A 38 -11.05 3.99 -8.22
CA LYS A 38 -10.37 3.36 -7.09
C LYS A 38 -9.47 4.34 -6.35
N LEU A 39 -8.71 5.17 -7.08
CA LEU A 39 -7.90 6.22 -6.49
C LEU A 39 -8.75 7.12 -5.60
N ARG A 40 -9.83 7.66 -6.17
CA ARG A 40 -10.76 8.54 -5.46
C ARG A 40 -11.32 7.89 -4.22
N SER A 41 -11.81 6.67 -4.36
CA SER A 41 -12.39 5.94 -3.24
C SER A 41 -11.37 5.72 -2.12
N HIS A 42 -10.10 5.46 -2.45
CA HIS A 42 -9.03 5.33 -1.47
C HIS A 42 -8.64 6.67 -0.86
N ALA A 43 -8.48 7.71 -1.67
CA ALA A 43 -8.16 9.06 -1.22
C ALA A 43 -9.25 9.57 -0.26
N VAL A 44 -10.52 9.50 -0.68
CA VAL A 44 -11.69 9.79 0.18
C VAL A 44 -11.67 8.97 1.46
N LYS A 45 -11.40 7.66 1.39
CA LYS A 45 -11.36 6.82 2.59
C LYS A 45 -10.24 7.17 3.56
N HIS A 46 -9.05 7.51 3.04
CA HIS A 46 -7.89 7.83 3.86
C HIS A 46 -7.93 9.23 4.43
N PHE A 47 -8.44 10.18 3.65
CA PHE A 47 -8.61 11.54 4.09
C PHE A 47 -9.91 11.63 4.88
N LEU A 48 -11.10 11.40 4.34
CA LEU A 48 -12.38 11.70 5.02
C LEU A 48 -12.78 10.80 6.21
N ASN A 49 -11.94 9.88 6.69
CA ASN A 49 -12.28 9.05 7.86
C ASN A 49 -12.36 9.89 9.16
N LEU A 50 -13.58 10.06 9.67
CA LEU A 50 -13.90 10.92 10.84
C LEU A 50 -13.28 10.46 12.17
N THR A 51 -12.73 9.25 12.25
CA THR A 51 -12.11 8.71 13.47
C THR A 51 -10.63 9.07 13.63
N GLU A 52 -10.02 9.72 12.64
CA GLU A 52 -8.59 10.02 12.64
C GLU A 52 -8.36 11.53 12.70
N GLU A 53 -7.35 11.96 13.48
CA GLU A 53 -6.99 13.37 13.72
C GLU A 53 -6.10 13.94 12.59
N TRP A 54 -6.43 13.70 11.33
CA TRP A 54 -5.70 14.21 10.15
C TRP A 54 -6.05 15.68 9.83
N LYS A 55 -6.84 16.34 10.70
CA LYS A 55 -7.23 17.77 10.66
C LYS A 55 -6.05 18.76 10.77
N GLY A 56 -4.81 18.29 10.65
CA GLY A 56 -3.60 19.13 10.63
C GLY A 56 -3.31 19.73 9.25
N LYS A 57 -3.75 19.08 8.16
CA LYS A 57 -3.71 19.69 6.82
C LYS A 57 -5.00 20.43 6.53
N ASN A 58 -4.91 21.58 5.87
CA ASN A 58 -6.04 22.45 5.49
C ASN A 58 -6.90 21.81 4.37
N LEU A 59 -7.36 20.58 4.61
CA LEU A 59 -8.34 19.87 3.79
C LEU A 59 -9.77 20.17 4.25
N SER A 60 -9.94 20.96 5.31
CA SER A 60 -11.24 21.41 5.83
C SER A 60 -12.12 21.98 4.73
N ASP A 61 -11.54 22.76 3.83
CA ASP A 61 -12.27 23.39 2.73
C ASP A 61 -12.77 22.35 1.72
N GLN A 62 -11.94 21.37 1.35
CA GLN A 62 -12.34 20.28 0.44
C GLN A 62 -13.36 19.35 1.09
N ILE A 63 -13.23 19.07 2.39
CA ILE A 63 -14.20 18.27 3.16
C ILE A 63 -15.55 18.98 3.16
N ALA A 64 -15.57 20.25 3.57
CA ALA A 64 -16.78 21.06 3.62
C ALA A 64 -17.41 21.20 2.23
N ALA A 65 -16.61 21.38 1.18
CA ALA A 65 -17.10 21.43 -0.19
C ALA A 65 -17.73 20.10 -0.63
N LEU A 66 -17.12 18.96 -0.32
CA LEU A 66 -17.68 17.64 -0.63
C LEU A 66 -18.95 17.34 0.17
N GLU A 67 -19.01 17.77 1.43
CA GLU A 67 -20.21 17.67 2.28
C GLU A 67 -21.35 18.52 1.71
N ASN A 68 -21.08 19.78 1.36
CA ASN A 68 -22.06 20.70 0.73
C ASN A 68 -22.56 20.19 -0.63
N LEU A 69 -21.73 19.46 -1.38
CA LEU A 69 -22.13 18.81 -2.63
C LEU A 69 -23.05 17.59 -2.42
N GLY A 70 -23.22 17.14 -1.17
CA GLY A 70 -24.00 15.95 -0.82
C GLY A 70 -23.26 14.65 -1.11
N CYS A 71 -21.92 14.63 -0.95
CA CYS A 71 -21.16 13.40 -1.16
C CYS A 71 -21.68 12.30 -0.22
N PRO A 72 -22.12 11.13 -0.73
CA PRO A 72 -22.78 10.13 0.10
C PRO A 72 -21.84 9.48 1.13
N PHE A 73 -20.54 9.77 1.06
CA PHE A 73 -19.58 9.38 2.09
C PHE A 73 -19.88 10.02 3.46
N PHE A 74 -20.50 11.21 3.47
CA PHE A 74 -20.86 11.93 4.70
C PHE A 74 -22.30 11.63 5.17
N GLU A 75 -23.05 10.81 4.44
CA GLU A 75 -24.40 10.41 4.86
C GLU A 75 -24.38 9.56 6.13
N SER A 76 -25.40 9.72 6.97
CA SER A 76 -25.53 8.94 8.19
C SER A 76 -25.69 7.44 7.87
N GLY A 77 -24.94 6.60 8.57
CA GLY A 77 -24.93 5.14 8.32
C GLY A 77 -24.04 4.69 7.17
N CYS A 78 -23.30 5.61 6.54
CA CYS A 78 -22.29 5.24 5.56
C CYS A 78 -21.11 4.55 6.24
N THR A 79 -20.72 3.38 5.75
CA THR A 79 -19.56 2.64 6.25
C THR A 79 -18.32 3.04 5.45
N PRO A 80 -17.09 2.87 5.96
CA PRO A 80 -15.87 3.14 5.18
C PRO A 80 -15.71 2.33 3.88
N ASP A 81 -16.64 1.42 3.58
CA ASP A 81 -16.72 0.62 2.37
C ASP A 81 -17.88 1.05 1.43
N ARG A 82 -18.64 2.09 1.79
CA ARG A 82 -19.71 2.71 0.98
C ARG A 82 -19.66 4.26 1.06
N PRO A 83 -20.12 4.98 0.03
CA PRO A 83 -20.23 4.51 -1.34
C PRO A 83 -18.82 4.37 -1.95
N PRO A 84 -18.53 3.31 -2.72
CA PRO A 84 -17.41 3.38 -3.63
C PRO A 84 -17.68 4.49 -4.65
N CYS A 85 -16.67 5.28 -5.04
CA CYS A 85 -16.79 6.25 -6.14
C CYS A 85 -17.12 5.58 -7.50
N ASN A 86 -17.17 4.25 -7.53
CA ASN A 86 -17.70 3.47 -8.63
C ASN A 86 -19.21 3.64 -8.76
N LYS A 87 -19.67 4.20 -9.88
CA LYS A 87 -21.07 4.55 -10.17
C LYS A 87 -21.68 5.65 -9.28
N CYS A 88 -20.86 6.44 -8.56
CA CYS A 88 -21.36 7.61 -7.85
C CYS A 88 -21.91 8.66 -8.83
N SER A 89 -23.15 9.09 -8.65
CA SER A 89 -23.83 10.11 -9.47
C SER A 89 -23.16 11.49 -9.38
N LEU A 90 -22.48 11.76 -8.25
CA LEU A 90 -21.76 13.00 -8.01
C LEU A 90 -20.29 12.95 -8.44
N PHE A 91 -19.82 11.85 -9.05
CA PHE A 91 -18.40 11.70 -9.40
C PHE A 91 -17.87 12.88 -10.21
N GLY A 92 -18.57 13.33 -11.26
CA GLY A 92 -18.16 14.49 -12.05
C GLY A 92 -18.07 15.76 -11.19
N ARG A 93 -19.13 16.04 -10.42
CA ARG A 93 -19.26 17.25 -9.59
C ARG A 93 -18.22 17.33 -8.48
N CYS A 94 -17.86 16.21 -7.87
CA CYS A 94 -16.82 16.17 -6.83
C CYS A 94 -15.38 16.26 -7.39
N THR A 95 -15.18 16.16 -8.72
CA THR A 95 -13.83 16.03 -9.30
C THR A 95 -12.94 17.22 -9.00
N GLN A 96 -13.48 18.44 -9.07
CA GLN A 96 -12.69 19.64 -8.81
C GLN A 96 -12.17 19.65 -7.36
N GLU A 97 -13.04 19.35 -6.40
CA GLU A 97 -12.72 19.38 -4.98
C GLU A 97 -11.81 18.23 -4.55
N ILE A 98 -12.02 17.05 -5.14
CA ILE A 98 -11.27 15.85 -4.76
C ILE A 98 -9.92 15.73 -5.48
N SER A 99 -9.70 16.48 -6.57
CA SER A 99 -8.44 16.41 -7.33
C SER A 99 -7.22 16.76 -6.46
N LYS A 100 -7.36 17.74 -5.56
CA LYS A 100 -6.33 18.10 -4.57
C LYS A 100 -6.06 16.94 -3.60
N VAL A 101 -7.12 16.31 -3.11
CA VAL A 101 -7.03 15.16 -2.20
C VAL A 101 -6.37 13.95 -2.89
N GLU A 102 -6.72 13.71 -4.16
CA GLU A 102 -6.10 12.67 -4.99
C GLU A 102 -4.62 12.95 -5.24
N ALA A 103 -4.24 14.20 -5.53
CA ALA A 103 -2.85 14.60 -5.72
C ALA A 103 -2.00 14.37 -4.46
N MET A 104 -2.47 14.84 -3.31
CA MET A 104 -1.79 14.60 -2.03
C MET A 104 -1.68 13.11 -1.70
N TYR A 105 -2.70 12.31 -2.02
CA TYR A 105 -2.64 10.86 -1.85
C TYR A 105 -1.55 10.24 -2.73
N ILE A 106 -1.49 10.64 -4.01
CA ILE A 106 -0.48 10.17 -4.96
C ILE A 106 0.92 10.52 -4.47
N GLU A 107 1.17 11.76 -4.06
CA GLU A 107 2.47 12.20 -3.56
C GLU A 107 2.93 11.39 -2.34
N ALA A 108 2.02 11.12 -1.40
CA ALA A 108 2.31 10.28 -0.25
C ALA A 108 2.66 8.83 -0.65
N LEU A 109 1.94 8.27 -1.64
CA LEU A 109 2.26 6.94 -2.20
C LEU A 109 3.62 6.94 -2.91
N GLU A 110 3.96 8.00 -3.63
CA GLU A 110 5.25 8.15 -4.33
C GLU A 110 6.41 8.16 -3.33
N ARG A 111 6.32 8.96 -2.26
CA ARG A 111 7.34 8.95 -1.19
C ARG A 111 7.52 7.56 -0.58
N MET A 112 6.41 6.87 -0.26
CA MET A 112 6.47 5.50 0.28
C MET A 112 7.08 4.49 -0.71
N LEU A 113 6.85 4.66 -2.01
CA LEU A 113 7.45 3.82 -3.03
C LEU A 113 8.96 4.06 -3.13
N HIS A 114 9.40 5.32 -3.07
CA HIS A 114 10.82 5.67 -3.04
C HIS A 114 11.53 5.10 -1.80
N GLU A 115 10.96 5.30 -0.61
CA GLU A 115 11.49 4.69 0.62
C GLU A 115 11.52 3.17 0.55
N SER A 116 10.50 2.57 -0.06
CA SER A 116 10.50 1.13 -0.31
C SER A 116 11.66 0.76 -1.20
N GLY A 117 11.93 1.51 -2.28
CA GLY A 117 13.00 1.31 -3.24
C GLY A 117 14.42 1.31 -2.64
N ASP A 118 14.63 2.06 -1.56
CA ASP A 118 15.91 2.12 -0.85
C ASP A 118 16.13 0.91 0.08
N ILE A 119 15.09 0.13 0.36
CA ILE A 119 15.14 -0.99 1.30
C ILE A 119 14.77 -2.28 0.55
N PRO A 120 15.72 -3.19 0.26
CA PRO A 120 15.48 -4.40 -0.54
C PRO A 120 14.64 -5.50 0.15
N ARG A 121 13.51 -5.13 0.77
CA ARG A 121 12.49 -6.02 1.33
C ARG A 121 11.33 -6.16 0.36
N TYR A 122 11.62 -6.82 -0.76
CA TYR A 122 10.64 -7.12 -1.81
C TYR A 122 10.35 -8.60 -1.91
N ALA A 123 9.13 -8.92 -2.34
CA ALA A 123 8.72 -10.26 -2.70
C ALA A 123 7.90 -10.22 -3.98
N CYS A 124 8.17 -11.14 -4.90
CA CYS A 124 7.31 -11.38 -6.07
C CYS A 124 6.81 -12.80 -6.09
N PHE A 125 5.53 -12.96 -6.42
CA PHE A 125 4.88 -14.27 -6.47
C PHE A 125 3.66 -14.22 -7.37
N HIS A 126 3.19 -15.38 -7.82
CA HIS A 126 1.89 -15.48 -8.48
C HIS A 126 0.78 -15.59 -7.42
N SER A 127 -0.13 -14.62 -7.38
CA SER A 127 -1.25 -14.59 -6.42
C SER A 127 -2.37 -15.53 -6.86
N ARG A 128 -2.83 -16.40 -5.95
CA ARG A 128 -4.02 -17.24 -6.18
C ARG A 128 -5.31 -16.43 -6.22
N THR A 129 -5.35 -15.32 -5.50
CA THR A 129 -6.55 -14.48 -5.37
C THR A 129 -6.72 -13.57 -6.59
N GLU A 130 -5.63 -13.03 -7.10
CA GLU A 130 -5.65 -12.12 -8.25
C GLU A 130 -5.37 -12.84 -9.58
N ASN A 131 -4.92 -14.10 -9.53
CA ASN A 131 -4.51 -14.90 -10.69
C ASN A 131 -3.50 -14.15 -11.57
N ASN A 132 -2.52 -13.49 -10.93
CA ASN A 132 -1.60 -12.56 -11.57
C ASN A 132 -0.30 -12.44 -10.75
N PRO A 133 0.87 -12.16 -11.35
CA PRO A 133 2.06 -11.83 -10.58
C PRO A 133 1.85 -10.57 -9.74
N VAL A 134 2.33 -10.60 -8.50
CA VAL A 134 2.22 -9.53 -7.52
C VAL A 134 3.60 -9.21 -6.99
N PHE A 135 3.88 -7.92 -6.89
CA PHE A 135 4.98 -7.33 -6.15
C PHE A 135 4.49 -6.87 -4.77
N ARG A 136 5.23 -7.20 -3.72
CA ARG A 136 5.05 -6.62 -2.39
C ARG A 136 6.36 -6.01 -1.88
N SER A 137 6.26 -4.85 -1.24
CA SER A 137 7.35 -4.26 -0.46
C SER A 137 6.91 -3.90 0.96
N VAL A 138 7.87 -3.97 1.89
CA VAL A 138 7.71 -3.51 3.27
C VAL A 138 8.79 -2.46 3.56
N PRO A 139 8.47 -1.16 3.55
CA PRO A 139 9.39 -0.10 3.97
C PRO A 139 9.62 -0.11 5.50
N GLU A 140 10.46 0.79 6.00
CA GLU A 140 10.71 0.95 7.46
C GLU A 140 9.51 1.53 8.21
N GLN A 141 8.63 2.21 7.50
CA GLN A 141 7.34 2.61 8.03
C GLN A 141 6.39 1.41 8.08
N LYS A 142 5.38 1.42 8.98
CA LYS A 142 4.41 0.32 9.19
C LYS A 142 3.37 0.20 8.07
N PHE A 143 3.82 0.22 6.83
CA PHE A 143 3.03 0.10 5.62
C PHE A 143 3.45 -1.10 4.80
N THR A 144 2.57 -1.46 3.87
CA THR A 144 2.89 -2.46 2.86
C THR A 144 2.34 -1.97 1.53
N VAL A 145 3.20 -2.03 0.52
CA VAL A 145 2.84 -1.77 -0.87
C VAL A 145 2.49 -3.09 -1.52
N LYS A 146 1.36 -3.15 -2.24
CA LYS A 146 0.99 -4.29 -3.06
C LYS A 146 0.63 -3.83 -4.46
N ALA A 147 1.41 -4.28 -5.44
CA ALA A 147 1.22 -3.95 -6.84
C ALA A 147 1.08 -5.22 -7.68
N SER A 148 0.14 -5.21 -8.62
CA SER A 148 -0.15 -6.37 -9.48
C SER A 148 0.42 -6.10 -10.87
N LEU A 149 0.97 -7.12 -11.54
CA LEU A 149 1.54 -6.97 -12.87
C LEU A 149 0.45 -6.54 -13.86
N LEU A 150 0.72 -5.51 -14.66
CA LEU A 150 -0.26 -5.01 -15.64
C LEU A 150 0.07 -5.49 -17.05
N ASN A 151 1.27 -5.17 -17.52
CA ASN A 151 1.74 -5.54 -18.86
C ASN A 151 3.27 -5.48 -18.89
N GLY A 152 3.91 -6.49 -19.50
CA GLY A 152 5.35 -6.59 -19.58
C GLY A 152 5.99 -6.62 -18.20
N ASP A 153 6.69 -5.55 -17.84
CA ASP A 153 7.35 -5.32 -16.56
C ASP A 153 6.75 -4.15 -15.76
N VAL A 154 5.58 -3.65 -16.17
CA VAL A 154 4.89 -2.54 -15.50
C VAL A 154 3.87 -3.07 -14.50
N TYR A 155 3.97 -2.62 -13.26
CA TYR A 155 3.03 -2.94 -12.18
C TYR A 155 1.96 -1.86 -12.02
N ASN A 156 0.79 -2.24 -11.52
CA ASN A 156 -0.25 -1.33 -11.07
C ASN A 156 -0.32 -1.38 -9.54
N LEU A 157 0.00 -0.27 -8.87
CA LEU A 157 -0.23 -0.11 -7.44
C LEU A 157 -1.73 0.01 -7.20
N SER A 158 -2.32 -1.05 -6.68
CA SER A 158 -3.76 -1.12 -6.44
C SER A 158 -4.12 -0.72 -5.02
N THR A 159 -3.22 -0.95 -4.06
CA THR A 159 -3.46 -0.73 -2.63
C THR A 159 -2.16 -0.47 -1.89
N CYS A 160 -2.19 0.50 -0.97
CA CYS A 160 -1.26 0.61 0.15
C CYS A 160 -2.09 0.48 1.43
N TYR A 161 -1.60 -0.26 2.42
CA TYR A 161 -2.28 -0.37 3.70
C TYR A 161 -1.31 -0.24 4.86
N HIS A 162 -1.78 0.44 5.91
CA HIS A 162 -1.10 0.48 7.20
C HIS A 162 -1.39 -0.81 7.97
N ILE A 163 -0.43 -1.32 8.72
CA ILE A 163 -0.68 -2.43 9.65
C ILE A 163 -0.73 -1.91 11.09
N THR A 164 -1.93 -1.82 11.63
CA THR A 164 -2.19 -1.46 13.02
C THR A 164 -1.96 -2.64 13.97
N GLY A 165 -1.47 -2.37 15.18
CA GLY A 165 -1.32 -3.39 16.23
C GLY A 165 -0.03 -4.20 16.15
N ILE A 166 0.89 -3.83 15.26
CA ILE A 166 2.24 -4.39 15.20
C ILE A 166 3.20 -3.42 15.88
N SER A 167 4.02 -3.94 16.79
CA SER A 167 4.90 -3.11 17.63
C SER A 167 6.24 -2.81 16.95
N ASN A 168 6.80 -3.78 16.22
CA ASN A 168 8.14 -3.71 15.66
C ASN A 168 8.23 -4.26 14.21
N MET A 169 9.37 -4.04 13.57
CA MET A 169 9.57 -4.39 12.16
C MET A 169 9.59 -5.91 11.91
N LYS A 170 10.11 -6.69 12.85
CA LYS A 170 10.15 -8.15 12.75
C LYS A 170 8.74 -8.74 12.69
N GLU A 171 7.86 -8.29 13.60
CA GLU A 171 6.45 -8.67 13.59
C GLU A 171 5.74 -8.30 12.28
N LEU A 172 6.09 -7.15 11.69
CA LEU A 172 5.56 -6.72 10.39
C LEU A 172 5.99 -7.68 9.27
N CYS A 173 7.29 -7.96 9.18
CA CYS A 173 7.85 -8.92 8.23
C CYS A 173 7.22 -10.31 8.43
N ASP A 174 7.12 -10.82 9.66
CA ASP A 174 6.54 -12.13 9.97
C ASP A 174 5.06 -12.23 9.55
N SER A 175 4.29 -11.14 9.74
CA SER A 175 2.91 -11.06 9.29
C SER A 175 2.85 -11.11 7.77
N GLU A 176 3.61 -10.26 7.08
CA GLU A 176 3.59 -10.17 5.62
C GLU A 176 4.12 -11.45 4.95
N VAL A 177 5.16 -12.09 5.49
CA VAL A 177 5.62 -13.40 5.03
C VAL A 177 4.52 -14.46 5.11
N ARG A 178 3.77 -14.48 6.22
CA ARG A 178 2.64 -15.41 6.39
C ARG A 178 1.55 -15.15 5.37
N ASP A 179 1.28 -13.88 5.10
CA ASP A 179 0.25 -13.45 4.17
C ASP A 179 0.63 -13.76 2.72
N ILE A 180 1.87 -13.50 2.34
CA ILE A 180 2.42 -13.86 1.03
C ILE A 180 2.38 -15.37 0.84
N ARG A 181 2.83 -16.18 1.82
CA ARG A 181 2.73 -17.64 1.75
C ARG A 181 1.30 -18.15 1.68
N GLY A 182 0.36 -17.44 2.33
CA GLY A 182 -1.06 -17.73 2.27
C GLY A 182 -1.72 -17.35 0.94
N GLU A 183 -1.18 -16.36 0.21
CA GLU A 183 -1.74 -15.89 -1.05
C GLU A 183 -1.09 -16.58 -2.27
N ALA A 184 0.20 -16.86 -2.21
CA ALA A 184 0.99 -17.37 -3.33
C ALA A 184 0.62 -18.80 -3.74
N HIS A 185 0.85 -19.12 -5.01
CA HIS A 185 0.92 -20.52 -5.45
C HIS A 185 2.10 -21.26 -4.80
N PRO A 186 1.98 -22.56 -4.49
CA PRO A 186 3.07 -23.36 -3.93
C PRO A 186 4.34 -23.31 -4.81
N GLY A 187 5.50 -23.06 -4.19
CA GLY A 187 6.80 -23.12 -4.86
C GLY A 187 7.21 -21.88 -5.68
N ALA A 188 6.43 -20.80 -5.66
CA ALA A 188 6.64 -19.65 -6.55
C ALA A 188 6.69 -18.30 -5.82
N ILE A 189 7.50 -18.18 -4.77
CA ILE A 189 7.79 -16.90 -4.12
C ILE A 189 9.28 -16.60 -4.27
N MET A 190 9.60 -15.47 -4.89
CA MET A 190 10.94 -14.93 -4.98
C MET A 190 11.09 -13.80 -3.98
N TRP A 191 12.02 -13.94 -3.05
CA TRP A 191 12.37 -12.92 -2.07
C TRP A 191 13.63 -12.21 -2.52
N CYS A 192 13.64 -10.88 -2.48
CA CYS A 192 14.79 -10.10 -2.90
C CYS A 192 15.96 -10.23 -1.90
N ASP A 193 15.70 -10.11 -0.61
CA ASP A 193 16.70 -10.29 0.45
C ASP A 193 16.09 -11.10 1.60
N GLU A 194 16.30 -12.41 1.60
CA GLU A 194 15.76 -13.32 2.61
C GLU A 194 16.16 -12.93 4.05
N LEU A 195 17.36 -12.37 4.26
CA LEU A 195 17.82 -11.94 5.58
C LEU A 195 16.97 -10.78 6.10
N ARG A 196 16.71 -9.77 5.26
CA ARG A 196 15.86 -8.63 5.66
C ARG A 196 14.40 -9.00 5.87
N TRP A 197 13.95 -10.09 5.27
CA TRP A 197 12.64 -10.70 5.57
C TRP A 197 12.64 -11.59 6.81
N GLY A 198 13.80 -11.84 7.44
CA GLY A 198 13.95 -12.74 8.59
C GLY A 198 13.79 -14.22 8.24
N LEU A 199 14.08 -14.59 6.99
CA LEU A 199 13.86 -15.93 6.44
C LEU A 199 15.08 -16.84 6.53
N SER A 200 16.27 -16.27 6.72
CA SER A 200 17.49 -17.06 6.79
C SER A 200 17.48 -17.98 7.99
N LYS A 201 17.77 -19.26 7.74
CA LYS A 201 18.01 -20.24 8.79
C LYS A 201 19.29 -19.82 9.49
N GLU A 202 19.18 -19.28 10.71
CA GLU A 202 20.33 -19.35 11.62
C GLU A 202 20.72 -20.84 11.68
N ALA A 203 21.93 -21.14 11.21
CA ALA A 203 22.56 -22.43 11.39
C ALA A 203 22.90 -22.58 12.88
N GLY A 204 21.87 -22.76 13.69
CA GLY A 204 21.95 -22.91 15.13
C GLY A 204 21.01 -24.03 15.53
N HIS A 205 21.58 -25.11 16.04
CA HIS A 205 20.88 -26.23 16.65
C HIS A 205 19.94 -25.76 17.76
N GLU A 206 18.68 -25.43 17.44
CA GLU A 206 17.62 -25.41 18.44
C GLU A 206 16.70 -26.61 18.23
N LYS A 207 16.83 -27.56 19.16
CA LYS A 207 15.94 -28.70 19.32
C LYS A 207 14.49 -28.22 19.25
N LYS A 208 13.74 -28.73 18.28
CA LYS A 208 12.29 -28.55 18.13
C LYS A 208 11.56 -28.86 19.44
N LYS A 209 11.35 -27.86 20.31
CA LYS A 209 10.27 -27.91 21.28
C LYS A 209 8.98 -27.75 20.48
N LYS A 210 8.16 -28.80 20.43
CA LYS A 210 6.74 -28.76 20.03
C LYS A 210 6.03 -27.74 20.94
N ARG A 211 6.13 -26.45 20.64
CA ARG A 211 5.23 -25.45 21.19
C ARG A 211 3.90 -25.63 20.47
N SER A 212 2.90 -26.03 21.24
CA SER A 212 1.50 -26.02 20.80
C SER A 212 1.23 -24.66 20.14
N ARG A 213 0.80 -24.70 18.87
CA ARG A 213 0.44 -23.51 18.11
C ARG A 213 -0.78 -22.88 18.81
N LYS A 214 -0.54 -21.96 19.75
CA LYS A 214 -1.60 -21.05 20.20
C LYS A 214 -2.10 -20.34 18.94
N PRO A 215 -3.42 -20.30 18.67
CA PRO A 215 -3.95 -19.56 17.55
C PRO A 215 -3.57 -18.09 17.76
N ILE A 216 -2.61 -17.61 16.96
CA ILE A 216 -2.26 -16.19 16.91
C ILE A 216 -3.53 -15.49 16.42
N LYS A 217 -4.11 -14.63 17.26
CA LYS A 217 -5.29 -13.83 16.91
C LYS A 217 -5.02 -13.17 15.56
N LYS A 218 -5.94 -13.32 14.60
CA LYS A 218 -5.87 -12.61 13.31
C LYS A 218 -5.75 -11.12 13.62
N VAL A 219 -4.58 -10.53 13.37
CA VAL A 219 -4.40 -9.09 13.46
C VAL A 219 -5.40 -8.48 12.49
N ARG A 220 -6.33 -7.66 13.00
CA ARG A 220 -7.28 -6.97 12.15
C ARG A 220 -6.50 -5.95 11.33
N ARG A 221 -6.40 -6.19 10.02
CA ARG A 221 -5.97 -5.16 9.09
C ARG A 221 -7.11 -4.17 8.96
N HIS A 222 -6.96 -3.00 9.58
CA HIS A 222 -7.84 -1.90 9.25
C HIS A 222 -7.46 -1.41 7.84
N ARG A 223 -8.46 -1.29 6.97
CA ARG A 223 -8.30 -0.63 5.66
C ARG A 223 -8.23 0.91 5.80
N GLY A 224 -7.74 1.42 6.94
CA GLY A 224 -7.77 2.85 7.32
C GLY A 224 -6.38 3.38 7.70
N GLY A 225 -6.16 4.68 7.51
CA GLY A 225 -4.87 5.36 7.49
C GLY A 225 -4.24 5.58 8.87
N GLY A 226 -3.45 4.62 9.34
CA GLY A 226 -2.79 4.73 10.64
C GLY A 226 -1.84 5.93 10.81
N LYS A 227 -1.56 6.25 12.08
CA LYS A 227 -0.74 7.37 12.60
C LYS A 227 0.63 7.62 11.93
N SER A 228 1.19 6.67 11.19
CA SER A 228 2.43 6.88 10.42
C SER A 228 2.20 7.57 9.08
N PHE A 229 1.00 7.45 8.49
CA PHE A 229 0.64 8.15 7.24
C PHE A 229 0.51 9.63 7.57
N ARG A 230 -0.03 9.91 8.75
CA ARG A 230 0.00 11.23 9.41
C ARG A 230 1.42 11.78 9.52
N LYS A 231 2.39 11.06 10.09
CA LYS A 231 3.79 11.55 10.19
C LYS A 231 4.40 11.84 8.81
N LEU A 232 4.14 10.99 7.83
CA LEU A 232 4.61 11.18 6.46
C LEU A 232 3.96 12.39 5.79
N LEU A 233 2.68 12.65 6.08
CA LEU A 233 1.97 13.85 5.61
C LEU A 233 2.47 15.11 6.34
N GLU A 234 2.64 15.08 7.66
CA GLU A 234 3.14 16.21 8.48
C GLU A 234 4.56 16.62 8.05
N GLY A 235 5.43 15.66 7.71
CA GLY A 235 6.76 15.95 7.13
C GLY A 235 6.74 16.45 5.68
N MET A 236 5.57 16.74 5.08
CA MET A 236 5.50 17.46 3.81
C MET A 236 5.46 18.98 4.00
N ASP A 237 5.23 19.46 5.22
CA ASP A 237 5.09 20.89 5.53
C ASP A 237 6.45 21.58 5.83
N GLU A 238 7.54 20.81 6.00
CA GLU A 238 8.87 21.34 6.31
C GLU A 238 9.74 21.66 5.06
N ASP A 239 9.27 21.32 3.85
CA ASP A 239 10.01 21.47 2.59
C ASP A 239 9.36 22.48 1.60
N ILE A 240 8.54 23.42 2.06
CA ILE A 240 7.99 24.54 1.25
C ILE A 240 8.52 25.88 1.74
#